data_AF-A0A147B8X3-F1
#
_entry.id   AF-A0A147B8X3-F1
#
_cell.length_a   1.000
_cell.length_b   1.000
_cell.length_c   1.000
_cell.angle_alpha   90.00
_cell.angle_beta   90.00
_cell.angle_gamma   90.00
#
_symmetry.space_group_name_H-M   'P 1'
#
loop_
_entity.id
_entity.type
_entity.pdbx_description
1 polymer ?
#
loop_
_entity_poly.entity_id
_entity_poly.type
_entity_poly.pdbx_seq_one_letter_code
_entity_poly.pdbx_strand_id
1 'polypeptide(L)'
;PIRIAALVGVAATSPDLHLLRYIARELIHDPSDQVVSYVSSFFREMAKSRHPCFTDLAHNLENTVPLWNGVHRLDREPGDADSRFILTDTYIEKHDYHGVVQTSIIMSEDSYLPLSINYAKKDCISGFCYDTLTLTYQGYGIDRVYAAMVSPRPGKKQSLWNFFGRRRTPRGAEEHQRLDNSLPITPRDFQPISAFLKLSVWGHRIRTYDIGHTLSNLLSDPSQIGESLTHTLMSYLQRADDTKLFFLSPVMVVATPTDLGFPAFLEMKQTNFLYTNRHPAVFAQDEDTIQAEFRRHYMLDTYQYTYFGFGLPYNQAYVGVGYERRLALSLPIHVKASYDMKSHKLRLERPLTSLPLDVLSYYFKPYAAIGYYNDSISIEDYGLATSYNDEELIWRNKTYATDQLGFGYDVKSRLFAKDLKKSLHHFWYDMDFAQKGFYLDVNPFWHPRYLSLQLVPAEKDATNT
;
A
#
# COMPACT_ATOMS: atom_id res chain seq x y z
N PRO A 1 -15.53 2.64 -19.21
CA PRO A 1 -15.35 1.73 -18.06
C PRO A 1 -15.74 0.26 -18.30
N ILE A 2 -16.99 -0.06 -18.67
CA ILE A 2 -17.44 -1.47 -18.83
C ILE A 2 -16.64 -2.21 -19.91
N ARG A 3 -16.38 -1.57 -21.06
CA ARG A 3 -15.57 -2.14 -22.14
C ARG A 3 -14.14 -2.47 -21.71
N ILE A 4 -13.54 -1.61 -20.87
CA ILE A 4 -12.22 -1.83 -20.28
C ILE A 4 -12.26 -3.02 -19.30
N ALA A 5 -13.29 -3.12 -18.47
CA ALA A 5 -13.46 -4.26 -17.56
C ALA A 5 -13.64 -5.58 -18.33
N ALA A 6 -14.38 -5.56 -19.45
CA ALA A 6 -14.53 -6.72 -20.32
C ALA A 6 -13.18 -7.16 -20.93
N LEU A 7 -12.34 -6.20 -21.36
CA LEU A 7 -10.98 -6.51 -21.81
C LEU A 7 -10.16 -7.20 -20.72
N VAL A 8 -10.18 -6.67 -19.49
CA VAL A 8 -9.46 -7.28 -18.36
C VAL A 8 -9.97 -8.69 -18.08
N GLY A 9 -11.28 -8.92 -18.17
CA GLY A 9 -11.88 -10.24 -18.05
C GLY A 9 -11.42 -11.22 -19.14
N VAL A 10 -11.35 -10.77 -20.39
CA VAL A 10 -10.84 -11.57 -21.52
C VAL A 10 -9.34 -11.83 -21.37
N ALA A 11 -8.56 -10.84 -20.95
CA ALA A 11 -7.11 -11.01 -20.76
C ALA A 11 -6.79 -12.02 -19.65
N ALA A 12 -7.63 -12.11 -18.62
CA ALA A 12 -7.48 -13.08 -17.54
C ALA A 12 -7.69 -14.54 -17.99
N THR A 13 -8.29 -14.79 -19.15
CA THR A 13 -8.49 -16.13 -19.69
C THR A 13 -7.37 -16.60 -20.63
N SER A 14 -6.25 -15.87 -20.72
CA SER A 14 -5.14 -16.15 -21.65
C SER A 14 -5.61 -16.35 -23.09
N PRO A 15 -6.14 -15.29 -23.73
CA PRO A 15 -6.77 -15.38 -25.04
C PRO A 15 -5.78 -15.77 -26.14
N ASP A 16 -6.30 -16.40 -27.18
CA ASP A 16 -5.53 -16.79 -28.35
C ASP A 16 -5.10 -15.59 -29.21
N LEU A 17 -4.11 -15.82 -30.07
CA LEU A 17 -3.59 -14.79 -30.97
C LEU A 17 -4.67 -14.24 -31.91
N HIS A 18 -5.63 -15.06 -32.35
CA HIS A 18 -6.68 -14.62 -33.28
C HIS A 18 -7.61 -13.59 -32.63
N LEU A 19 -8.06 -13.82 -31.39
CA LEU A 19 -8.89 -12.88 -30.66
C LEU A 19 -8.13 -11.58 -30.36
N LEU A 20 -6.86 -11.68 -29.96
CA LEU A 20 -6.02 -10.50 -29.70
C LEU A 20 -5.82 -9.65 -30.97
N ARG A 21 -5.57 -10.28 -32.12
CA ARG A 21 -5.48 -9.58 -33.42
C ARG A 21 -6.79 -8.94 -33.84
N TYR A 22 -7.91 -9.60 -33.58
CA TYR A 22 -9.23 -9.02 -33.85
C TYR A 22 -9.47 -7.76 -33.01
N ILE A 23 -9.24 -7.84 -31.69
CA ILE A 23 -9.32 -6.68 -30.78
C ILE A 23 -8.41 -5.55 -31.26
N ALA A 24 -7.17 -5.86 -31.63
CA ALA A 24 -6.21 -4.87 -32.09
C ALA A 24 -6.63 -4.16 -33.39
N ARG A 25 -7.29 -4.86 -34.32
CA ARG A 25 -7.80 -4.25 -35.56
C ARG A 25 -9.02 -3.37 -35.29
N GLU A 26 -9.95 -3.84 -34.48
CA GLU A 26 -11.15 -3.07 -34.11
C GLU A 26 -10.78 -1.79 -33.32
N LEU A 27 -9.69 -1.84 -32.55
CA LEU A 27 -9.21 -0.68 -31.78
C LEU A 27 -8.84 0.52 -32.66
N ILE A 28 -8.42 0.30 -33.91
CA ILE A 28 -8.07 1.37 -34.86
C ILE A 28 -9.29 2.25 -35.16
N HIS A 29 -10.48 1.65 -35.16
CA HIS A 29 -11.75 2.29 -35.51
C HIS A 29 -12.62 2.64 -34.29
N ASP A 30 -12.11 2.43 -33.08
CA ASP A 30 -12.88 2.65 -31.85
C ASP A 30 -13.15 4.14 -31.60
N PRO A 31 -14.40 4.57 -31.35
CA PRO A 31 -14.71 5.98 -31.14
C PRO A 31 -14.13 6.56 -29.84
N SER A 32 -13.86 5.76 -28.81
CA SER A 32 -13.45 6.27 -27.49
C SER A 32 -11.92 6.28 -27.32
N ASP A 33 -11.34 7.48 -27.21
CA ASP A 33 -9.90 7.66 -26.95
C ASP A 33 -9.46 7.01 -25.64
N GLN A 34 -10.32 7.01 -24.63
CA GLN A 34 -10.05 6.41 -23.32
C GLN A 34 -9.92 4.89 -23.42
N VAL A 35 -10.76 4.24 -24.23
CA VAL A 35 -10.66 2.79 -24.46
C VAL A 35 -9.40 2.47 -25.26
N VAL A 36 -9.14 3.24 -26.33
CA VAL A 36 -7.95 3.08 -27.18
C VAL A 36 -6.66 3.21 -26.38
N SER A 37 -6.54 4.25 -25.56
CA SER A 37 -5.39 4.47 -24.70
C SER A 37 -5.19 3.35 -23.68
N TYR A 38 -6.26 2.90 -23.04
CA TYR A 38 -6.15 1.83 -22.05
C TYR A 38 -5.74 0.49 -22.68
N VAL A 39 -6.39 0.08 -23.78
CA VAL A 39 -6.12 -1.21 -24.43
C VAL A 39 -4.71 -1.20 -25.03
N SER A 40 -4.30 -0.10 -25.67
CA SER A 40 -2.97 0.00 -26.27
C SER A 40 -1.86 -0.03 -25.23
N SER A 41 -2.01 0.70 -24.11
CA SER A 41 -1.07 0.62 -22.98
C SER A 41 -1.04 -0.76 -22.35
N PHE A 42 -2.20 -1.41 -22.15
CA PHE A 42 -2.27 -2.78 -21.65
C PHE A 42 -1.48 -3.75 -22.53
N PHE A 43 -1.70 -3.73 -23.86
CA PHE A 43 -1.04 -4.63 -24.79
C PHE A 43 0.47 -4.41 -24.82
N ARG A 44 0.91 -3.14 -24.83
CA ARG A 44 2.34 -2.77 -24.85
C ARG A 44 3.06 -3.16 -23.57
N GLU A 45 2.44 -2.95 -22.41
CA GLU A 45 3.05 -3.29 -21.12
C GLU A 45 3.07 -4.80 -20.88
N MET A 46 1.98 -5.51 -21.23
CA MET A 46 1.95 -6.98 -21.12
C MET A 46 2.89 -7.67 -22.11
N ALA A 47 3.07 -7.12 -23.32
CA ALA A 47 4.05 -7.65 -24.29
C ALA A 47 5.50 -7.56 -23.78
N LYS A 48 5.81 -6.58 -22.91
CA LYS A 48 7.15 -6.43 -22.31
C LYS A 48 7.35 -7.32 -21.08
N SER A 49 6.29 -7.94 -20.57
CA SER A 49 6.34 -8.70 -19.32
C SER A 49 7.24 -9.93 -19.45
N ARG A 50 8.08 -10.14 -18.44
CA ARG A 50 8.92 -11.33 -18.26
C ARG A 50 8.36 -12.29 -17.22
N HIS A 51 7.19 -12.00 -16.68
CA HIS A 51 6.53 -12.84 -15.69
C HIS A 51 6.10 -14.19 -16.30
N PRO A 52 6.48 -15.35 -15.74
CA PRO A 52 6.17 -16.66 -16.32
C PRO A 52 4.68 -16.92 -16.53
N CYS A 53 3.82 -16.48 -15.61
CA CYS A 53 2.37 -16.63 -15.80
C CYS A 53 1.81 -15.83 -16.99
N PHE A 54 2.58 -14.92 -17.58
CA PHE A 54 2.18 -14.09 -18.71
C PHE A 54 2.97 -14.39 -19.99
N THR A 55 3.84 -15.41 -20.02
CA THR A 55 4.71 -15.67 -21.19
C THR A 55 3.92 -15.88 -22.47
N ASP A 56 2.87 -16.70 -22.41
CA ASP A 56 2.07 -17.03 -23.59
C ASP A 56 1.30 -15.80 -24.10
N LEU A 57 0.75 -15.03 -23.17
CA LEU A 57 0.05 -13.78 -23.48
C LEU A 57 1.02 -12.72 -24.03
N ALA A 58 2.19 -12.55 -23.42
CA ALA A 58 3.23 -11.64 -23.85
C ALA A 58 3.67 -11.96 -25.28
N HIS A 59 3.94 -13.24 -25.58
CA HIS A 59 4.33 -13.68 -26.92
C HIS A 59 3.23 -13.44 -27.97
N ASN A 60 1.96 -13.68 -27.62
CA ASN A 60 0.86 -13.36 -28.52
C ASN A 60 0.72 -11.84 -28.75
N LEU A 61 0.95 -11.04 -27.72
CA LEU A 61 0.90 -9.58 -27.80
C LEU A 61 2.07 -8.98 -28.58
N GLU A 62 3.28 -9.55 -28.48
CA GLU A 62 4.44 -9.17 -29.32
C GLU A 62 4.12 -9.28 -30.81
N ASN A 63 3.31 -10.28 -31.21
CA ASN A 63 2.85 -10.47 -32.58
C ASN A 63 1.63 -9.61 -32.97
N THR A 64 1.03 -8.91 -32.01
CA THR A 64 -0.20 -8.14 -32.17
C THR A 64 0.05 -6.63 -32.16
N VAL A 65 0.89 -6.14 -31.24
CA VAL A 65 1.27 -4.73 -31.09
C VAL A 65 1.80 -4.10 -32.41
N PRO A 66 2.60 -4.79 -33.24
CA PRO A 66 3.08 -4.22 -34.50
C PRO A 66 1.99 -3.83 -35.51
N LEU A 67 0.75 -4.33 -35.36
CA LEU A 67 -0.38 -3.93 -36.20
C LEU A 67 -0.75 -2.44 -36.06
N TRP A 68 -0.26 -1.79 -34.99
CA TRP A 68 -0.51 -0.39 -34.71
C TRP A 68 0.61 0.54 -35.19
N ASN A 69 1.71 -0.03 -35.69
CA ASN A 69 2.83 0.76 -36.21
C ASN A 69 2.35 1.62 -37.38
N GLY A 70 2.58 2.94 -37.28
CA GLY A 70 2.12 3.91 -38.28
C GLY A 70 0.69 4.44 -38.07
N VAL A 71 -0.03 3.99 -37.03
CA VAL A 71 -1.32 4.58 -36.65
C VAL A 71 -1.09 5.65 -35.57
N HIS A 72 -1.11 6.92 -35.96
CA HIS A 72 -0.76 8.06 -35.09
C HIS A 72 -1.45 8.04 -33.71
N ARG A 73 -2.73 7.67 -33.65
CA ARG A 73 -3.51 7.63 -32.40
C ARG A 73 -3.04 6.56 -31.42
N LEU A 74 -2.53 5.44 -31.94
CA LEU A 74 -2.05 4.31 -31.15
C LEU A 74 -0.55 4.38 -30.89
N ASP A 75 0.18 5.15 -31.70
CA ASP A 75 1.64 5.25 -31.61
C ASP A 75 2.08 6.09 -30.39
N ARG A 76 1.27 7.08 -30.00
CA ARG A 76 1.53 7.98 -28.88
C ARG A 76 1.51 7.26 -27.51
N GLU A 77 2.36 7.70 -26.59
CA GLU A 77 2.27 7.30 -25.18
C GLU A 77 1.10 8.00 -24.47
N PRO A 78 0.36 7.29 -23.61
CA PRO A 78 -0.81 7.84 -22.92
C PRO A 78 -0.40 9.02 -22.01
N GLY A 79 -1.10 10.15 -22.15
CA GLY A 79 -0.92 11.30 -21.28
C GLY A 79 -1.56 11.12 -19.91
N ASP A 80 -1.41 12.12 -19.04
CA ASP A 80 -1.97 12.06 -17.68
C ASP A 80 -3.50 12.01 -17.64
N ALA A 81 -4.14 12.61 -18.65
CA ALA A 81 -5.59 12.63 -18.81
C ALA A 81 -6.16 11.38 -19.51
N ASP A 82 -5.29 10.48 -19.99
CA ASP A 82 -5.70 9.29 -20.70
C ASP A 82 -5.72 8.08 -19.76
N SER A 83 -6.68 7.18 -19.99
CA SER A 83 -6.76 5.90 -19.30
C SER A 83 -5.56 5.06 -19.67
N ARG A 84 -4.91 4.45 -18.67
CA ARG A 84 -3.65 3.73 -18.86
C ARG A 84 -3.53 2.53 -17.95
N PHE A 85 -2.81 1.53 -18.46
CA PHE A 85 -2.34 0.40 -17.69
C PHE A 85 -0.81 0.45 -17.59
N ILE A 86 -0.29 0.21 -16.40
CA ILE A 86 1.14 0.17 -16.11
C ILE A 86 1.42 -1.16 -15.42
N LEU A 87 2.40 -1.89 -15.95
CA LEU A 87 2.90 -3.13 -15.39
C LEU A 87 4.34 -2.94 -14.95
N THR A 88 4.66 -3.37 -13.74
CA THR A 88 6.05 -3.53 -13.33
C THR A 88 6.19 -4.93 -12.78
N ASP A 89 7.03 -5.72 -13.44
CA ASP A 89 7.34 -7.07 -13.02
C ASP A 89 8.82 -7.24 -12.69
N THR A 90 9.07 -8.17 -11.79
CA THR A 90 10.40 -8.51 -11.31
C THR A 90 10.48 -10.03 -11.28
N TYR A 91 11.56 -10.57 -11.85
CA TYR A 91 11.89 -11.99 -11.75
C TYR A 91 13.28 -12.18 -11.14
N ILE A 92 13.36 -13.02 -10.12
CA ILE A 92 14.63 -13.46 -9.51
C ILE A 92 14.74 -14.97 -9.70
N GLU A 93 15.41 -15.38 -10.77
CA GLU A 93 15.59 -16.79 -11.15
C GLU A 93 16.18 -17.64 -10.02
N LYS A 94 17.18 -17.11 -9.32
CA LYS A 94 17.85 -17.81 -8.20
C LYS A 94 16.90 -18.28 -7.10
N HIS A 95 15.79 -17.58 -6.89
CA HIS A 95 14.85 -17.85 -5.80
C HIS A 95 13.46 -18.24 -6.30
N ASP A 96 13.30 -18.43 -7.60
CA ASP A 96 12.02 -18.62 -8.27
C ASP A 96 10.93 -17.67 -7.72
N TYR A 97 11.31 -16.40 -7.55
CA TYR A 97 10.44 -15.35 -7.05
C TYR A 97 10.00 -14.44 -8.19
N HIS A 98 8.70 -14.17 -8.20
CA HIS A 98 8.05 -13.31 -9.16
C HIS A 98 7.24 -12.26 -8.41
N GLY A 99 7.51 -10.99 -8.67
CA GLY A 99 6.71 -9.88 -8.17
C GLY A 99 6.05 -9.20 -9.35
N VAL A 100 4.76 -8.87 -9.25
CA VAL A 100 4.10 -8.03 -10.24
C VAL A 100 3.25 -6.97 -9.57
N VAL A 101 3.41 -5.75 -10.06
CA VAL A 101 2.63 -4.57 -9.68
C VAL A 101 1.85 -4.12 -10.91
N GLN A 102 0.52 -4.16 -10.80
CA GLN A 102 -0.40 -3.75 -11.84
C GLN A 102 -1.10 -2.47 -11.39
N THR A 103 -0.98 -1.41 -12.17
CA THR A 103 -1.69 -0.14 -11.94
C THR A 103 -2.57 0.16 -13.14
N SER A 104 -3.87 0.14 -12.91
CA SER A 104 -4.90 0.43 -13.91
C SER A 104 -5.61 1.73 -13.55
N ILE A 105 -5.46 2.74 -14.38
CA ILE A 105 -6.10 4.05 -14.21
C ILE A 105 -7.12 4.23 -15.34
N ILE A 106 -8.39 4.39 -14.98
CA ILE A 106 -9.47 4.66 -15.91
C ILE A 106 -9.90 6.11 -15.67
N MET A 107 -9.65 6.96 -16.66
CA MET A 107 -10.07 8.35 -16.68
C MET A 107 -11.52 8.46 -17.19
N SER A 108 -12.23 9.52 -16.80
CA SER A 108 -13.50 9.88 -17.43
C SER A 108 -13.25 10.78 -18.63
N GLU A 109 -14.13 10.72 -19.63
CA GLU A 109 -14.06 11.59 -20.81
C GLU A 109 -14.33 13.05 -20.46
N ASP A 110 -15.11 13.29 -19.40
CA ASP A 110 -15.50 14.63 -18.99
C ASP A 110 -14.66 15.15 -17.82
N SER A 111 -14.00 14.28 -17.06
CA SER A 111 -13.41 14.56 -15.74
C SER A 111 -11.90 14.69 -15.75
N TYR A 112 -11.38 15.59 -14.92
CA TYR A 112 -9.94 15.65 -14.60
C TYR A 112 -9.51 14.59 -13.59
N LEU A 113 -10.45 13.94 -12.91
CA LEU A 113 -10.18 12.90 -11.93
C LEU A 113 -10.45 11.52 -12.54
N PRO A 114 -9.65 10.50 -12.15
CA PRO A 114 -9.91 9.15 -12.59
C PRO A 114 -11.23 8.63 -12.03
N LEU A 115 -12.01 7.97 -12.88
CA LEU A 115 -13.19 7.19 -12.47
C LEU A 115 -12.80 6.00 -11.62
N SER A 116 -11.67 5.36 -11.93
CA SER A 116 -11.15 4.29 -11.10
C SER A 116 -9.65 4.19 -11.14
N ILE A 117 -9.05 3.89 -10.00
CA ILE A 117 -7.64 3.50 -9.88
C ILE A 117 -7.64 2.12 -9.25
N ASN A 118 -7.03 1.14 -9.90
CA ASN A 118 -6.80 -0.17 -9.33
C ASN A 118 -5.30 -0.42 -9.28
N TYR A 119 -4.76 -0.51 -8.07
CA TYR A 119 -3.38 -0.88 -7.79
C TYR A 119 -3.37 -2.27 -7.17
N ALA A 120 -2.71 -3.23 -7.80
CA ALA A 120 -2.61 -4.60 -7.31
C ALA A 120 -1.14 -5.05 -7.31
N LYS A 121 -0.67 -5.55 -6.17
CA LYS A 121 0.61 -6.22 -6.02
C LYS A 121 0.36 -7.70 -5.78
N LYS A 122 0.97 -8.53 -6.63
CA LYS A 122 0.97 -9.99 -6.50
C LYS A 122 2.40 -10.46 -6.37
N ASP A 123 2.59 -11.42 -5.48
CA ASP A 123 3.88 -12.05 -5.23
C ASP A 123 3.71 -13.56 -5.46
N CYS A 124 4.64 -14.17 -6.18
CA CYS A 124 4.70 -15.61 -6.39
C CYS A 124 6.05 -16.15 -5.93
N ILE A 125 6.02 -17.23 -5.16
CA ILE A 125 7.21 -17.93 -4.67
C ILE A 125 7.06 -19.40 -5.01
N SER A 126 8.06 -19.99 -5.69
CA SER A 126 8.08 -21.42 -6.02
C SER A 126 6.81 -21.90 -6.72
N GLY A 127 6.31 -21.12 -7.68
CA GLY A 127 5.07 -21.38 -8.42
C GLY A 127 3.76 -21.04 -7.70
N PHE A 128 3.79 -20.61 -6.44
CA PHE A 128 2.60 -20.23 -5.68
C PHE A 128 2.42 -18.72 -5.63
N CYS A 129 1.34 -18.23 -6.25
CA CYS A 129 1.00 -16.81 -6.32
C CYS A 129 -0.06 -16.43 -5.28
N TYR A 130 0.13 -15.28 -4.64
CA TYR A 130 -0.85 -14.68 -3.73
C TYR A 130 -0.96 -13.15 -3.95
N ASP A 131 -2.16 -12.62 -3.71
CA ASP A 131 -2.44 -11.19 -3.82
C ASP A 131 -2.02 -10.47 -2.53
N THR A 132 -0.84 -9.87 -2.51
CA THR A 132 -0.28 -9.20 -1.32
C THR A 132 -1.06 -7.93 -0.96
N LEU A 133 -1.34 -7.07 -1.93
CA LEU A 133 -2.04 -5.81 -1.69
C LEU A 133 -2.91 -5.46 -2.89
N THR A 134 -4.15 -5.05 -2.65
CA THR A 134 -5.01 -4.49 -3.69
C THR A 134 -5.71 -3.26 -3.15
N LEU A 135 -5.52 -2.14 -3.82
CA LEU A 135 -6.18 -0.88 -3.55
C LEU A 135 -7.02 -0.51 -4.77
N THR A 136 -8.34 -0.47 -4.59
CA THR A 136 -9.26 -0.06 -5.64
C THR A 136 -10.00 1.18 -5.19
N TYR A 137 -9.85 2.24 -5.96
CA TYR A 137 -10.63 3.47 -5.85
C TYR A 137 -11.61 3.53 -7.03
N GLN A 138 -12.86 3.91 -6.77
CA GLN A 138 -13.87 4.21 -7.78
C GLN A 138 -14.60 5.48 -7.37
N GLY A 139 -14.75 6.41 -8.30
CA GLY A 139 -15.31 7.73 -8.02
C GLY A 139 -16.16 8.25 -9.17
N TYR A 140 -17.38 8.67 -8.85
CA TYR A 140 -18.31 9.32 -9.77
C TYR A 140 -18.72 10.67 -9.16
N GLY A 141 -18.78 11.72 -10.00
CA GLY A 141 -19.23 13.05 -9.57
C GLY A 141 -18.31 13.82 -8.62
N ILE A 142 -17.13 13.28 -8.27
CA ILE A 142 -16.16 13.92 -7.34
C ILE A 142 -15.61 15.23 -7.90
N ASP A 143 -15.65 15.42 -9.21
CA ASP A 143 -15.35 16.68 -9.87
C ASP A 143 -16.13 17.85 -9.30
N ARG A 144 -17.38 17.63 -8.87
CA ARG A 144 -18.19 18.67 -8.23
C ARG A 144 -17.54 19.15 -6.93
N VAL A 145 -16.94 18.24 -6.16
CA VAL A 145 -16.20 18.55 -4.93
C VAL A 145 -14.95 19.34 -5.25
N TYR A 146 -14.15 18.84 -6.21
CA TYR A 146 -12.90 19.47 -6.62
C TYR A 146 -13.14 20.86 -7.22
N ALA A 147 -14.09 20.97 -8.16
CA ALA A 147 -14.53 22.23 -8.72
C ALA A 147 -15.06 23.15 -7.62
N ALA A 148 -15.85 22.68 -6.66
CA ALA A 148 -16.29 23.51 -5.54
C ALA A 148 -15.10 24.01 -4.69
N MET A 149 -14.05 23.21 -4.46
CA MET A 149 -12.88 23.61 -3.66
C MET A 149 -11.94 24.56 -4.41
N VAL A 150 -11.75 24.36 -5.72
CA VAL A 150 -10.76 25.07 -6.54
C VAL A 150 -11.38 26.26 -7.29
N SER A 151 -12.70 26.25 -7.53
CA SER A 151 -13.37 27.36 -8.20
C SER A 151 -13.33 28.64 -7.36
N PRO A 152 -13.07 29.80 -7.99
CA PRO A 152 -13.18 31.08 -7.32
C PRO A 152 -14.64 31.32 -6.95
N ARG A 153 -14.94 31.37 -5.63
CA ARG A 153 -16.30 31.65 -5.15
C ARG A 153 -16.51 33.14 -4.88
N PRO A 154 -17.66 33.71 -5.26
CA PRO A 154 -18.04 35.06 -4.85
C PRO A 154 -18.35 35.08 -3.34
N GLY A 155 -17.88 36.12 -2.65
CA GLY A 155 -18.35 36.46 -1.29
C GLY A 155 -17.60 35.86 -0.09
N LYS A 156 -16.72 34.86 -0.23
CA LYS A 156 -15.92 34.36 0.92
C LYS A 156 -14.45 34.76 0.83
N LYS A 157 -14.01 35.59 1.79
CA LYS A 157 -12.61 36.04 1.98
C LYS A 157 -11.66 34.93 2.50
N GLN A 158 -12.12 33.70 2.64
CA GLN A 158 -11.37 32.59 3.23
C GLN A 158 -11.31 31.43 2.23
N SER A 159 -10.41 31.55 1.25
CA SER A 159 -9.91 30.41 0.49
C SER A 159 -8.58 30.00 1.11
N LEU A 160 -8.33 28.69 1.25
CA LEU A 160 -7.06 28.14 1.75
C LEU A 160 -5.84 28.57 0.90
N TRP A 161 -6.07 29.11 -0.30
CA TRP A 161 -5.06 29.62 -1.22
C TRP A 161 -4.83 31.14 -1.13
N ASN A 162 -5.43 31.85 -0.16
CA ASN A 162 -5.18 33.28 0.07
C ASN A 162 -3.77 33.60 0.61
N PHE A 163 -2.91 32.60 0.79
CA PHE A 163 -1.51 32.78 1.20
C PHE A 163 -0.63 33.50 0.16
N PHE A 164 -1.04 33.56 -1.12
CA PHE A 164 -0.27 34.23 -2.20
C PHE A 164 -0.82 35.60 -2.65
N GLY A 165 -1.66 36.24 -1.83
CA GLY A 165 -2.06 37.64 -2.02
C GLY A 165 -3.56 37.86 -2.26
N ARG A 166 -4.03 39.05 -1.87
CA ARG A 166 -5.44 39.49 -1.96
C ARG A 166 -5.90 39.58 -3.43
N ARG A 167 -6.71 38.62 -3.88
CA ARG A 167 -7.51 38.79 -5.11
C ARG A 167 -8.79 39.58 -4.82
N ARG A 168 -9.19 40.43 -5.78
CA ARG A 168 -10.41 41.25 -5.73
C ARG A 168 -11.66 40.37 -5.49
N THR A 169 -12.59 40.87 -4.68
CA THR A 169 -13.90 40.26 -4.44
C THR A 169 -14.68 40.09 -5.75
N PRO A 170 -15.17 38.89 -6.11
CA PRO A 170 -16.04 38.73 -7.27
C PRO A 170 -17.45 39.25 -6.98
N ARG A 171 -18.14 39.68 -8.04
CA ARG A 171 -19.52 40.20 -8.04
C ARG A 171 -20.54 39.08 -7.75
N GLY A 172 -21.75 39.46 -7.37
CA GLY A 172 -22.77 38.59 -6.76
C GLY A 172 -23.33 37.48 -7.67
N ALA A 173 -24.00 36.51 -7.04
CA ALA A 173 -24.55 35.30 -7.68
C ALA A 173 -25.58 35.57 -8.80
N GLU A 174 -26.31 36.69 -8.73
CA GLU A 174 -27.34 37.05 -9.73
C GLU A 174 -26.75 37.50 -11.08
N GLU A 175 -25.56 38.12 -11.10
CA GLU A 175 -24.88 38.48 -12.35
C GLU A 175 -24.29 37.26 -13.07
N HIS A 176 -23.93 36.21 -12.31
CA HIS A 176 -23.42 34.97 -12.88
C HIS A 176 -24.49 34.16 -13.61
N GLN A 177 -25.71 34.06 -13.08
CA GLN A 177 -26.82 33.44 -13.83
C GLN A 177 -27.12 34.18 -15.15
N ARG A 178 -26.94 35.50 -15.18
CA ARG A 178 -27.05 36.28 -16.44
C ARG A 178 -25.88 36.02 -17.39
N LEU A 179 -24.67 35.81 -16.88
CA LEU A 179 -23.48 35.44 -17.67
C LEU A 179 -23.55 34.01 -18.20
N ASP A 180 -23.95 33.04 -17.36
CA ASP A 180 -24.14 31.64 -17.75
C ASP A 180 -25.30 31.47 -18.74
N ASN A 181 -26.36 32.29 -18.63
CA ASN A 181 -27.46 32.30 -19.61
C ASN A 181 -27.12 33.11 -20.89
N SER A 182 -26.10 33.97 -20.87
CA SER A 182 -25.68 34.75 -22.05
C SER A 182 -24.51 34.11 -22.80
N LEU A 183 -23.77 33.22 -22.17
CA LEU A 183 -22.78 32.38 -22.80
C LEU A 183 -23.46 31.08 -23.27
N PRO A 184 -23.33 30.67 -24.54
CA PRO A 184 -23.84 29.39 -25.03
C PRO A 184 -22.94 28.24 -24.56
N ILE A 185 -22.65 28.19 -23.26
CA ILE A 185 -21.87 27.13 -22.63
C ILE A 185 -22.90 26.34 -21.82
N THR A 186 -23.27 25.16 -22.31
CA THR A 186 -24.10 24.23 -21.56
C THR A 186 -23.39 23.92 -20.23
N PRO A 187 -24.02 24.21 -19.08
CA PRO A 187 -23.44 23.89 -17.78
C PRO A 187 -23.22 22.37 -17.73
N ARG A 188 -22.07 21.97 -17.18
CA ARG A 188 -21.69 20.56 -17.11
C ARG A 188 -22.59 19.82 -16.13
N ASP A 189 -23.26 18.77 -16.59
CA ASP A 189 -24.07 17.91 -15.73
C ASP A 189 -23.17 17.03 -14.87
N PHE A 190 -23.22 17.22 -13.55
CA PHE A 190 -22.47 16.40 -12.61
C PHE A 190 -23.28 15.17 -12.23
N GLN A 191 -22.69 13.99 -12.42
CA GLN A 191 -23.22 12.73 -11.89
C GLN A 191 -23.34 12.78 -10.35
N PRO A 192 -24.25 11.98 -9.76
CA PRO A 192 -24.37 11.88 -8.31
C PRO A 192 -23.04 11.44 -7.69
N ILE A 193 -22.68 12.07 -6.57
CA ILE A 193 -21.40 11.85 -5.90
C ILE A 193 -21.42 10.46 -5.27
N SER A 194 -20.56 9.58 -5.74
CA SER A 194 -20.28 8.30 -5.09
C SER A 194 -18.79 8.01 -5.18
N ALA A 195 -18.21 7.53 -4.09
CA ALA A 195 -16.79 7.25 -4.02
C ALA A 195 -16.56 6.03 -3.14
N PHE A 196 -15.89 5.02 -3.68
CA PHE A 196 -15.61 3.76 -3.03
C PHE A 196 -14.11 3.54 -2.96
N LEU A 197 -13.59 3.27 -1.77
CA LEU A 197 -12.22 2.83 -1.56
C LEU A 197 -12.24 1.42 -0.97
N LYS A 198 -11.73 0.44 -1.72
CA LYS A 198 -11.59 -0.95 -1.30
C LYS A 198 -10.11 -1.25 -1.07
N LEU A 199 -9.79 -1.75 0.13
CA LEU A 199 -8.47 -2.24 0.48
C LEU A 199 -8.54 -3.74 0.73
N SER A 200 -7.73 -4.49 0.01
CA SER A 200 -7.49 -5.92 0.19
C SER A 200 -6.03 -6.14 0.54
N VAL A 201 -5.73 -7.01 1.50
CA VAL A 201 -4.35 -7.39 1.84
C VAL A 201 -4.31 -8.91 2.02
N TRP A 202 -3.32 -9.57 1.42
CA TRP A 202 -3.18 -11.04 1.40
C TRP A 202 -4.45 -11.77 0.92
N GLY A 203 -5.12 -11.24 -0.11
CA GLY A 203 -6.37 -11.76 -0.65
C GLY A 203 -7.63 -11.45 0.19
N HIS A 204 -7.48 -10.88 1.40
CA HIS A 204 -8.60 -10.55 2.28
C HIS A 204 -9.03 -9.09 2.16
N ARG A 205 -10.31 -8.87 1.88
CA ARG A 205 -10.92 -7.54 1.88
C ARG A 205 -10.98 -7.01 3.31
N ILE A 206 -10.11 -6.05 3.63
CA ILE A 206 -10.02 -5.45 4.96
C ILE A 206 -11.19 -4.50 5.23
N ARG A 207 -11.34 -3.50 4.35
CA ARG A 207 -12.35 -2.45 4.53
C ARG A 207 -12.81 -1.94 3.18
N THR A 208 -14.04 -1.47 3.17
CA THR A 208 -14.55 -0.64 2.08
C THR A 208 -15.13 0.62 2.66
N TYR A 209 -14.57 1.74 2.24
CA TYR A 209 -15.07 3.05 2.60
C TYR A 209 -16.00 3.50 1.48
N ASP A 210 -17.28 3.65 1.79
CA ASP A 210 -18.20 4.42 0.97
C ASP A 210 -18.15 5.87 1.46
N ILE A 211 -17.53 6.72 0.65
CA ILE A 211 -17.31 8.14 0.92
C ILE A 211 -18.44 8.98 0.27
N GLY A 212 -19.33 8.35 -0.52
CA GLY A 212 -20.40 9.02 -1.26
C GLY A 212 -21.39 9.75 -0.35
N HIS A 213 -21.90 9.07 0.67
CA HIS A 213 -22.88 9.64 1.62
C HIS A 213 -22.28 10.72 2.54
N THR A 214 -20.99 10.62 2.88
CA THR A 214 -20.32 11.62 3.71
C THR A 214 -20.03 12.89 2.92
N LEU A 215 -19.65 12.75 1.64
CA LEU A 215 -19.38 13.88 0.74
C LEU A 215 -20.66 14.53 0.19
N SER A 216 -21.75 13.78 0.02
CA SER A 216 -23.03 14.35 -0.42
C SER A 216 -23.58 15.33 0.60
N ASN A 217 -23.54 14.96 1.90
CA ASN A 217 -23.97 15.84 3.00
C ASN A 217 -23.07 17.07 3.16
N LEU A 218 -21.81 16.96 2.73
CA LEU A 218 -20.82 18.03 2.77
C LEU A 218 -21.08 19.13 1.71
N LEU A 219 -21.83 18.82 0.65
CA LEU A 219 -22.02 19.66 -0.53
C LEU A 219 -23.47 20.11 -0.76
N SER A 220 -24.40 19.72 0.11
CA SER A 220 -25.80 20.13 0.04
C SER A 220 -26.00 21.65 0.14
N ASP A 221 -25.06 22.38 0.78
CA ASP A 221 -25.17 23.83 0.95
C ASP A 221 -23.86 24.59 0.60
N PRO A 222 -23.79 25.25 -0.59
CA PRO A 222 -22.58 25.96 -1.04
C PRO A 222 -22.18 27.16 -0.17
N SER A 223 -23.12 27.68 0.64
CA SER A 223 -22.93 28.77 1.60
C SER A 223 -22.22 28.31 2.88
N GLN A 224 -22.21 27.01 3.22
CA GLN A 224 -21.66 26.47 4.47
C GLN A 224 -20.40 25.62 4.31
N ILE A 225 -19.97 25.32 3.08
CA ILE A 225 -18.86 24.37 2.77
C ILE A 225 -17.56 24.59 3.60
N GLY A 226 -17.20 25.84 3.94
CA GLY A 226 -16.00 26.13 4.74
C GLY A 226 -16.11 25.71 6.21
N GLU A 227 -17.31 25.86 6.80
CA GLU A 227 -17.61 25.46 8.18
C GLU A 227 -18.04 23.99 8.25
N SER A 228 -18.67 23.46 7.20
CA SER A 228 -19.05 22.05 7.11
C SER A 228 -17.85 21.14 6.85
N LEU A 229 -16.83 21.56 6.09
CA LEU A 229 -15.58 20.80 5.91
C LEU A 229 -14.78 20.70 7.20
N THR A 230 -14.63 21.82 7.93
CA THR A 230 -13.95 21.80 9.23
C THR A 230 -14.74 20.98 10.23
N HIS A 231 -16.05 21.17 10.35
CA HIS A 231 -16.89 20.36 11.24
C HIS A 231 -16.86 18.86 10.87
N THR A 232 -16.87 18.50 9.60
CA THR A 232 -16.78 17.09 9.16
C THR A 232 -15.40 16.50 9.40
N LEU A 233 -14.33 17.25 9.12
CA LEU A 233 -12.95 16.85 9.44
C LEU A 233 -12.79 16.67 10.95
N MET A 234 -13.30 17.60 11.77
CA MET A 234 -13.34 17.49 13.22
C MET A 234 -14.15 16.26 13.65
N SER A 235 -15.33 16.03 13.07
CA SER A 235 -16.16 14.85 13.39
C SER A 235 -15.48 13.52 13.02
N TYR A 236 -14.69 13.48 11.94
CA TYR A 236 -13.92 12.31 11.55
C TYR A 236 -12.72 12.09 12.48
N LEU A 237 -12.06 13.18 12.89
CA LEU A 237 -10.96 13.15 13.86
C LEU A 237 -11.45 12.79 15.27
N GLN A 238 -12.68 13.16 15.62
CA GLN A 238 -13.38 12.83 16.88
C GLN A 238 -13.99 11.41 16.89
N ARG A 239 -13.95 10.68 15.78
CA ARG A 239 -14.49 9.32 15.74
C ARG A 239 -13.50 8.34 16.38
N ALA A 240 -13.91 7.77 17.52
CA ALA A 240 -13.21 6.64 18.12
C ALA A 240 -13.44 5.39 17.25
N ASP A 241 -12.37 4.67 16.94
CA ASP A 241 -12.43 3.40 16.21
C ASP A 241 -11.31 2.49 16.74
N ASP A 242 -11.69 1.34 17.28
CA ASP A 242 -10.77 0.24 17.58
C ASP A 242 -11.06 -0.88 16.59
N THR A 243 -10.06 -1.24 15.80
CA THR A 243 -10.14 -2.40 14.93
C THR A 243 -8.96 -3.31 15.08
N LYS A 244 -9.30 -4.58 15.25
CA LYS A 244 -8.40 -5.72 15.32
C LYS A 244 -8.77 -6.65 14.20
N LEU A 245 -7.82 -6.92 13.34
CA LEU A 245 -8.01 -7.79 12.20
C LEU A 245 -6.93 -8.86 12.26
N PHE A 246 -7.37 -10.10 12.20
CA PHE A 246 -6.51 -11.26 12.20
C PHE A 246 -6.75 -12.03 10.90
N PHE A 247 -5.68 -12.26 10.15
CA PHE A 247 -5.70 -13.02 8.91
C PHE A 247 -4.69 -14.15 8.99
N LEU A 248 -5.09 -15.31 8.48
CA LEU A 248 -4.19 -16.43 8.27
C LEU A 248 -4.09 -16.64 6.76
N SER A 249 -3.03 -16.13 6.15
CA SER A 249 -2.80 -16.19 4.70
C SER A 249 -1.35 -15.81 4.36
N PRO A 250 -0.61 -16.61 3.56
CA PRO A 250 -1.02 -17.90 2.98
C PRO A 250 -1.00 -19.07 3.99
N VAL A 251 -1.84 -20.09 3.73
CA VAL A 251 -1.73 -21.43 4.34
C VAL A 251 -1.55 -22.43 3.23
N MET A 252 -0.42 -23.12 3.24
CA MET A 252 -0.12 -24.20 2.33
C MET A 252 0.34 -25.39 3.13
N VAL A 253 -0.28 -26.54 2.88
CA VAL A 253 0.14 -27.83 3.43
C VAL A 253 0.13 -28.80 2.26
N VAL A 254 1.31 -29.16 1.78
CA VAL A 254 1.50 -30.17 0.74
C VAL A 254 2.12 -31.39 1.40
N ALA A 255 1.44 -32.53 1.31
CA ALA A 255 1.97 -33.81 1.76
C ALA A 255 2.11 -34.74 0.55
N THR A 256 3.31 -35.28 0.33
CA THR A 256 3.61 -36.17 -0.79
C THR A 256 4.32 -37.43 -0.28
N PRO A 257 3.96 -38.64 -0.74
CA PRO A 257 4.72 -39.83 -0.40
C PRO A 257 6.07 -39.79 -1.13
N THR A 258 7.14 -40.08 -0.40
CA THR A 258 8.46 -40.32 -1.00
C THR A 258 8.57 -41.74 -1.53
N ASP A 259 9.58 -42.01 -2.36
CA ASP A 259 9.88 -43.37 -2.86
C ASP A 259 10.16 -44.38 -1.74
N LEU A 260 10.60 -43.90 -0.57
CA LEU A 260 10.80 -44.70 0.63
C LEU A 260 9.50 -44.97 1.40
N GLY A 261 8.37 -44.43 0.95
CA GLY A 261 7.06 -44.54 1.60
C GLY A 261 6.83 -43.58 2.76
N PHE A 262 7.80 -42.74 3.11
CA PHE A 262 7.63 -41.70 4.14
C PHE A 262 6.93 -40.47 3.55
N PRO A 263 5.95 -39.87 4.25
CA PRO A 263 5.32 -38.64 3.80
C PRO A 263 6.28 -37.46 3.96
N ALA A 264 6.65 -36.80 2.87
CA ALA A 264 7.26 -35.48 2.90
C ALA A 264 6.18 -34.42 3.03
N PHE A 265 6.36 -33.46 3.92
CA PHE A 265 5.42 -32.36 4.13
C PHE A 265 6.10 -31.01 4.00
N LEU A 266 5.47 -30.13 3.22
CA LEU A 266 5.77 -28.72 3.11
C LEU A 266 4.62 -27.94 3.72
N GLU A 267 4.92 -27.18 4.76
CA GLU A 267 3.96 -26.35 5.47
C GLU A 267 4.43 -24.90 5.43
N MET A 268 3.57 -24.00 4.97
CA MET A 268 3.78 -22.56 5.00
C MET A 268 2.53 -21.93 5.60
N LYS A 269 2.71 -21.21 6.70
CA LYS A 269 1.64 -20.50 7.40
C LYS A 269 2.09 -19.07 7.66
N GLN A 270 1.23 -18.11 7.39
CA GLN A 270 1.47 -16.72 7.75
C GLN A 270 0.25 -16.15 8.49
N THR A 271 0.49 -15.62 9.68
CA THR A 271 -0.49 -14.88 10.46
C THR A 271 -0.18 -13.40 10.37
N ASN A 272 -1.21 -12.61 10.10
CA ASN A 272 -1.13 -11.16 10.03
C ASN A 272 -2.13 -10.58 11.02
N PHE A 273 -1.64 -9.72 11.91
CA PHE A 273 -2.43 -8.98 12.87
C PHE A 273 -2.30 -7.48 12.57
N LEU A 274 -3.42 -6.85 12.26
CA LEU A 274 -3.52 -5.41 12.09
C LEU A 274 -4.38 -4.85 13.21
N TYR A 275 -3.80 -3.95 13.98
CA TYR A 275 -4.48 -3.23 15.05
C TYR A 275 -4.41 -1.73 14.79
N THR A 276 -5.56 -1.08 14.93
CA THR A 276 -5.69 0.36 14.82
C THR A 276 -6.61 0.82 15.92
N ASN A 277 -6.06 1.56 16.86
CA ASN A 277 -6.80 2.22 17.92
C ASN A 277 -6.72 3.73 17.73
N ARG A 278 -7.87 4.36 17.52
CA ARG A 278 -8.02 5.80 17.36
C ARG A 278 -8.82 6.31 18.54
N HIS A 279 -8.18 7.13 19.37
CA HIS A 279 -8.92 7.92 20.35
C HIS A 279 -9.54 9.15 19.66
N PRO A 280 -10.70 9.61 20.15
CA PRO A 280 -11.32 10.81 19.63
C PRO A 280 -10.36 12.00 19.83
N ALA A 281 -10.10 12.76 18.76
CA ALA A 281 -9.30 13.96 18.87
C ALA A 281 -10.03 15.00 19.73
N VAL A 282 -9.34 15.55 20.72
CA VAL A 282 -9.90 16.59 21.60
C VAL A 282 -9.52 17.94 21.05
N PHE A 283 -10.51 18.75 20.74
CA PHE A 283 -10.33 20.15 20.36
C PHE A 283 -10.94 21.01 21.45
N ALA A 284 -10.12 21.72 22.20
CA ALA A 284 -10.56 22.66 23.21
C ALA A 284 -10.16 24.07 22.79
N GLN A 285 -11.07 25.01 22.94
CA GLN A 285 -10.79 26.43 22.76
C GLN A 285 -11.14 27.12 24.07
N ASP A 286 -10.11 27.49 24.83
CA ASP A 286 -10.23 28.47 25.90
C ASP A 286 -10.01 29.86 25.30
N GLU A 287 -10.51 30.91 25.97
CA GLU A 287 -10.60 32.29 25.46
C GLU A 287 -9.34 32.80 24.72
N ASP A 288 -8.15 32.34 25.14
CA ASP A 288 -6.86 32.72 24.54
C ASP A 288 -6.05 31.58 23.92
N THR A 289 -6.45 30.31 24.09
CA THR A 289 -5.66 29.15 23.66
C THR A 289 -6.49 28.08 22.96
N ILE A 290 -6.07 27.71 21.76
CA ILE A 290 -6.62 26.57 21.01
C ILE A 290 -5.74 25.35 21.29
N GLN A 291 -6.32 24.28 21.81
CA GLN A 291 -5.65 23.01 22.05
C GLN A 291 -6.23 21.92 21.16
N ALA A 292 -5.36 21.14 20.52
CA ALA A 292 -5.71 19.97 19.73
C ALA A 292 -4.87 18.78 20.19
N GLU A 293 -5.53 17.72 20.67
CA GLU A 293 -4.90 16.47 21.09
C GLU A 293 -5.30 15.33 20.17
N PHE A 294 -4.30 14.62 19.66
CA PHE A 294 -4.45 13.49 18.75
C PHE A 294 -3.72 12.28 19.32
N ARG A 295 -4.47 11.24 19.70
CA ARG A 295 -3.90 9.99 20.20
C ARG A 295 -4.33 8.80 19.35
N ARG A 296 -3.36 8.12 18.74
CA ARG A 296 -3.58 6.96 17.86
C ARG A 296 -2.50 5.90 18.09
N HIS A 297 -2.84 4.64 17.88
CA HIS A 297 -1.89 3.54 17.90
C HIS A 297 -2.16 2.62 16.72
N TYR A 298 -1.15 2.48 15.87
CA TYR A 298 -1.16 1.54 14.75
C TYR A 298 -0.16 0.43 15.05
N MET A 299 -0.59 -0.82 14.92
CA MET A 299 0.27 -1.99 15.05
C MET A 299 0.04 -2.94 13.88
N LEU A 300 1.12 -3.39 13.28
CA LEU A 300 1.14 -4.42 12.26
C LEU A 300 2.10 -5.50 12.75
N ASP A 301 1.61 -6.72 12.93
CA ASP A 301 2.41 -7.88 13.33
C ASP A 301 2.20 -9.00 12.32
N THR A 302 3.27 -9.42 11.68
CA THR A 302 3.27 -10.47 10.68
C THR A 302 4.19 -11.58 11.18
N TYR A 303 3.65 -12.76 11.40
CA TYR A 303 4.42 -13.95 11.75
C TYR A 303 4.28 -14.99 10.66
N GLN A 304 5.41 -15.55 10.23
CA GLN A 304 5.48 -16.55 9.18
C GLN A 304 6.24 -17.76 9.70
N TYR A 305 5.67 -18.91 9.43
CA TYR A 305 6.18 -20.22 9.76
C TYR A 305 6.31 -21.01 8.46
N THR A 306 7.49 -21.58 8.21
CA THR A 306 7.71 -22.43 7.04
C THR A 306 8.51 -23.65 7.47
N TYR A 307 8.05 -24.82 7.06
CA TYR A 307 8.61 -26.09 7.46
C TYR A 307 8.61 -27.06 6.29
N PHE A 308 9.72 -27.74 6.09
CA PHE A 308 9.86 -28.86 5.16
C PHE A 308 10.47 -30.05 5.91
N GLY A 309 9.82 -31.21 5.85
CA GLY A 309 10.34 -32.39 6.52
C GLY A 309 9.68 -33.69 6.11
N PHE A 310 10.10 -34.76 6.78
CA PHE A 310 9.65 -36.11 6.57
C PHE A 310 8.97 -36.61 7.82
N GLY A 311 7.78 -37.17 7.64
CA GLY A 311 7.08 -37.90 8.66
C GLY A 311 7.65 -39.31 8.80
N LEU A 312 7.82 -39.77 10.03
CA LEU A 312 8.23 -41.10 10.43
C LEU A 312 7.04 -41.79 11.09
N PRO A 313 6.14 -42.44 10.32
CA PRO A 313 4.85 -42.92 10.81
C PRO A 313 4.99 -43.92 11.96
N TYR A 314 5.99 -44.80 11.87
CA TYR A 314 6.25 -45.85 12.87
C TYR A 314 6.65 -45.31 14.24
N ASN A 315 7.38 -44.20 14.27
CA ASN A 315 7.85 -43.58 15.52
C ASN A 315 6.94 -42.43 15.95
N GLN A 316 5.84 -42.20 15.24
CA GLN A 316 5.02 -40.99 15.35
C GLN A 316 5.88 -39.72 15.41
N ALA A 317 6.98 -39.70 14.66
CA ALA A 317 7.96 -38.64 14.70
C ALA A 317 8.00 -37.90 13.37
N TYR A 318 8.63 -36.74 13.36
CA TYR A 318 8.96 -36.01 12.16
C TYR A 318 10.36 -35.44 12.27
N VAL A 319 11.03 -35.26 11.13
CA VAL A 319 12.34 -34.62 11.03
C VAL A 319 12.37 -33.67 9.85
N GLY A 320 12.94 -32.49 10.03
CA GLY A 320 12.99 -31.52 8.94
C GLY A 320 13.62 -30.20 9.34
N VAL A 321 13.46 -29.23 8.46
CA VAL A 321 14.06 -27.91 8.55
C VAL A 321 13.02 -26.86 8.23
N GLY A 322 13.18 -25.68 8.80
CA GLY A 322 12.24 -24.60 8.61
C GLY A 322 12.83 -23.27 9.04
N TYR A 323 11.98 -22.26 8.98
CA TYR A 323 12.26 -20.98 9.60
C TYR A 323 11.00 -20.34 10.14
N GLU A 324 11.20 -19.57 11.20
CA GLU A 324 10.23 -18.63 11.71
C GLU A 324 10.67 -17.22 11.42
N ARG A 325 9.71 -16.37 11.09
CA ARG A 325 9.93 -14.93 10.93
C ARG A 325 8.83 -14.19 11.64
N ARG A 326 9.19 -13.07 12.26
CA ARG A 326 8.21 -12.09 12.73
C ARG A 326 8.66 -10.70 12.37
N LEU A 327 7.72 -9.89 11.91
CA LEU A 327 7.86 -8.46 11.70
C LEU A 327 6.74 -7.77 12.49
N ALA A 328 7.10 -7.10 13.57
CA ALA A 328 6.20 -6.31 14.38
C ALA A 328 6.57 -4.82 14.25
N LEU A 329 5.61 -4.02 13.81
CA LEU A 329 5.68 -2.58 13.71
C LEU A 329 4.64 -1.98 14.65
N SER A 330 5.06 -1.08 15.55
CA SER A 330 4.19 -0.43 16.53
C SER A 330 4.45 1.08 16.51
N LEU A 331 3.41 1.84 16.19
CA LEU A 331 3.47 3.30 16.05
C LEU A 331 2.35 3.94 16.87
N PRO A 332 2.56 4.14 18.18
CA PRO A 332 1.77 5.08 18.97
C PRO A 332 2.16 6.51 18.60
N ILE A 333 1.15 7.33 18.29
CA ILE A 333 1.26 8.73 17.93
C ILE A 333 0.41 9.49 18.93
N HIS A 334 1.04 10.40 19.68
CA HIS A 334 0.37 11.28 20.63
C HIS A 334 0.81 12.73 20.40
N VAL A 335 0.07 13.45 19.57
CA VAL A 335 0.38 14.84 19.22
C VAL A 335 -0.55 15.78 19.98
N LYS A 336 0.01 16.64 20.83
CA LYS A 336 -0.73 17.73 21.45
C LYS A 336 -0.17 19.06 20.98
N ALA A 337 -1.00 19.83 20.27
CA ALA A 337 -0.66 21.16 19.78
C ALA A 337 -1.49 22.19 20.54
N SER A 338 -0.85 23.23 21.06
CA SER A 338 -1.51 24.39 21.64
C SER A 338 -1.08 25.65 20.90
N TYR A 339 -2.02 26.48 20.51
CA TYR A 339 -1.79 27.75 19.84
C TYR A 339 -2.37 28.87 20.70
N ASP A 340 -1.49 29.74 21.19
CA ASP A 340 -1.87 30.93 21.95
C ASP A 340 -2.20 32.06 20.97
N MET A 341 -3.45 32.53 21.00
CA MET A 341 -3.95 33.56 20.10
C MET A 341 -3.42 34.95 20.44
N LYS A 342 -3.02 35.21 21.69
CA LYS A 342 -2.46 36.50 22.14
C LYS A 342 -0.99 36.63 21.79
N SER A 343 -0.20 35.58 22.01
CA SER A 343 1.23 35.60 21.73
C SER A 343 1.59 35.11 20.32
N HIS A 344 0.62 34.58 19.57
CA HIS A 344 0.82 33.92 18.27
C HIS A 344 1.86 32.78 18.32
N LYS A 345 2.05 32.16 19.49
CA LYS A 345 3.02 31.08 19.67
C LYS A 345 2.32 29.72 19.55
N LEU A 346 2.81 28.91 18.62
CA LEU A 346 2.47 27.49 18.53
C LEU A 346 3.42 26.70 19.44
N ARG A 347 2.85 25.96 20.38
CA ARG A 347 3.54 24.99 21.23
C ARG A 347 3.11 23.59 20.82
N LEU A 348 4.05 22.82 20.29
CA LEU A 348 3.85 21.41 19.98
C LEU A 348 4.47 20.58 21.11
N GLU A 349 3.66 19.84 21.84
CA GLU A 349 4.17 18.82 22.75
C GLU A 349 4.70 17.64 21.92
N ARG A 350 5.75 16.99 22.45
CA ARG A 350 6.45 15.93 21.74
C ARG A 350 5.47 14.81 21.35
N PRO A 351 5.52 14.32 20.09
CA PRO A 351 4.58 13.33 19.57
C PRO A 351 4.61 11.96 20.29
N LEU A 352 5.59 11.73 21.16
CA LEU A 352 5.89 10.48 21.83
C LEU A 352 6.15 10.76 23.32
N THR A 353 5.10 10.77 24.12
CA THR A 353 5.17 11.09 25.56
C THR A 353 5.70 9.95 26.43
N SER A 354 5.70 8.71 25.94
CA SER A 354 6.22 7.52 26.63
C SER A 354 7.42 6.94 25.87
N LEU A 355 8.57 7.58 26.00
CA LEU A 355 9.84 6.96 25.62
C LEU A 355 10.38 6.16 26.81
N PRO A 356 11.05 5.01 26.58
CA PRO A 356 11.40 4.44 25.28
C PRO A 356 10.24 3.67 24.62
N LEU A 357 10.27 3.60 23.29
CA LEU A 357 9.21 2.98 22.49
C LEU A 357 9.79 2.03 21.45
N ASP A 358 9.35 0.77 21.47
CA ASP A 358 9.71 -0.21 20.44
C ASP A 358 8.87 0.03 19.19
N VAL A 359 9.53 0.46 18.12
CA VAL A 359 8.87 0.79 16.84
C VAL A 359 8.90 -0.37 15.87
N LEU A 360 10.02 -1.08 15.83
CA LEU A 360 10.23 -2.20 14.94
C LEU A 360 10.88 -3.33 15.73
N SER A 361 10.33 -4.53 15.60
CA SER A 361 10.96 -5.78 16.01
C SER A 361 10.86 -6.75 14.85
N TYR A 362 12.02 -7.23 14.40
CA TYR A 362 12.14 -8.20 13.35
C TYR A 362 13.04 -9.33 13.82
N TYR A 363 12.62 -10.57 13.62
CA TYR A 363 13.50 -11.71 13.76
C TYR A 363 13.27 -12.72 12.64
N PHE A 364 14.34 -13.45 12.34
CA PHE A 364 14.34 -14.57 11.42
C PHE A 364 15.16 -15.69 12.06
N LYS A 365 14.50 -16.78 12.43
CA LYS A 365 15.07 -17.93 13.14
C LYS A 365 14.92 -19.19 12.27
N PRO A 366 15.94 -19.55 11.48
CA PRO A 366 15.97 -20.85 10.83
C PRO A 366 16.29 -21.94 11.86
N TYR A 367 15.60 -23.08 11.77
CA TYR A 367 15.72 -24.18 12.70
C TYR A 367 15.70 -25.53 11.97
N ALA A 368 16.31 -26.54 12.59
CA ALA A 368 16.01 -27.93 12.32
C ALA A 368 15.08 -28.43 13.42
N ALA A 369 14.09 -29.25 13.10
CA ALA A 369 13.18 -29.85 14.08
C ALA A 369 13.15 -31.38 13.94
N ILE A 370 13.29 -32.09 15.06
CA ILE A 370 12.87 -33.47 15.25
C ILE A 370 11.85 -33.45 16.38
N GLY A 371 10.67 -34.02 16.15
CA GLY A 371 9.59 -33.99 17.12
C GLY A 371 8.62 -35.15 16.95
N TYR A 372 7.65 -35.24 17.84
CA TYR A 372 6.60 -36.27 17.80
C TYR A 372 5.24 -35.64 17.45
N TYR A 373 4.36 -36.37 16.76
CA TYR A 373 3.07 -35.86 16.30
C TYR A 373 2.10 -35.47 17.43
N ASN A 374 2.29 -36.03 18.63
CA ASN A 374 1.42 -35.79 19.79
C ASN A 374 1.89 -34.64 20.68
N ASP A 375 3.10 -34.13 20.46
CA ASP A 375 3.59 -32.97 21.19
C ASP A 375 3.17 -31.69 20.45
N SER A 376 2.71 -30.69 21.19
CA SER A 376 2.59 -29.34 20.64
C SER A 376 3.98 -28.93 20.18
N ILE A 377 4.12 -28.54 18.91
CA ILE A 377 5.38 -28.07 18.31
C ILE A 377 5.84 -26.81 19.06
N SER A 378 6.49 -27.01 20.20
CA SER A 378 7.18 -26.01 20.98
C SER A 378 8.60 -25.97 20.42
N ILE A 379 8.85 -24.98 19.55
CA ILE A 379 10.16 -24.80 18.90
C ILE A 379 11.23 -24.40 19.93
N GLU A 380 10.80 -23.97 21.12
CA GLU A 380 11.68 -23.64 22.24
C GLU A 380 12.18 -24.89 23.00
N ASP A 381 11.47 -26.01 22.96
CA ASP A 381 11.78 -27.17 23.83
C ASP A 381 12.75 -28.20 23.24
N TYR A 382 12.92 -28.28 21.91
CA TYR A 382 13.69 -29.39 21.31
C TYR A 382 15.19 -29.14 21.10
N GLY A 383 15.75 -27.98 21.48
CA GLY A 383 17.20 -27.80 21.57
C GLY A 383 17.99 -28.13 20.30
N LEU A 384 17.38 -28.00 19.13
CA LEU A 384 18.02 -28.35 17.87
C LEU A 384 18.86 -27.20 17.35
N ALA A 385 19.99 -27.57 16.76
CA ALA A 385 20.98 -26.65 16.24
C ALA A 385 20.30 -25.65 15.28
N THR A 386 20.48 -24.36 15.57
CA THR A 386 20.31 -23.33 14.56
C THR A 386 21.16 -23.72 13.35
N SER A 387 20.66 -23.48 12.14
CA SER A 387 21.41 -23.76 10.90
C SER A 387 22.67 -22.90 10.73
N TYR A 388 23.00 -22.11 11.74
CA TYR A 388 24.14 -21.20 11.80
C TYR A 388 24.77 -21.26 13.20
N ASN A 389 26.07 -20.99 13.27
CA ASN A 389 26.77 -20.85 14.53
C ASN A 389 26.51 -19.46 15.12
N ASP A 390 26.14 -19.43 16.39
CA ASP A 390 25.86 -18.20 17.13
C ASP A 390 27.09 -17.27 17.24
N GLU A 391 28.29 -17.84 17.14
CA GLU A 391 29.59 -17.14 17.14
C GLU A 391 29.85 -16.33 15.85
N GLU A 392 29.20 -16.67 14.73
CA GLU A 392 29.35 -15.93 13.46
C GLU A 392 28.56 -14.62 13.43
N LEU A 393 27.67 -14.43 14.41
CA LEU A 393 26.80 -13.29 14.51
C LEU A 393 27.43 -12.19 15.35
N ILE A 394 27.52 -10.99 14.77
CA ILE A 394 27.94 -9.80 15.50
C ILE A 394 26.71 -9.16 16.12
N TRP A 395 26.77 -8.99 17.44
CA TRP A 395 25.85 -8.14 18.16
C TRP A 395 26.24 -6.67 17.95
N ARG A 396 25.32 -5.88 17.43
CA ARG A 396 25.48 -4.42 17.35
C ARG A 396 24.36 -3.75 18.12
N ASN A 397 24.75 -2.99 19.14
CA ASN A 397 23.89 -2.09 19.86
C ASN A 397 24.43 -0.68 19.66
N LYS A 398 23.72 0.16 18.90
CA LYS A 398 24.14 1.53 18.61
C LYS A 398 22.95 2.47 18.63
N THR A 399 23.14 3.59 19.33
CA THR A 399 22.26 4.73 19.25
C THR A 399 22.67 5.61 18.06
N TYR A 400 21.72 5.90 17.18
CA TYR A 400 21.90 6.76 16.02
C TYR A 400 21.07 8.03 16.16
N ALA A 401 21.56 9.11 15.53
CA ALA A 401 20.85 10.39 15.40
C ALA A 401 20.25 10.89 16.73
N THR A 402 21.09 10.99 17.77
CA THR A 402 20.73 11.29 19.16
C THR A 402 20.17 12.70 19.42
N ASP A 403 19.87 13.47 18.38
CA ASP A 403 19.37 14.86 18.47
C ASP A 403 18.50 15.27 17.26
N GLN A 404 17.88 14.31 16.56
CA GLN A 404 16.92 14.64 15.50
C GLN A 404 15.52 14.76 16.11
N LEU A 405 14.98 15.98 16.14
CA LEU A 405 13.64 16.29 16.69
C LEU A 405 13.47 15.92 18.19
N GLY A 406 14.58 15.83 18.95
CA GLY A 406 14.55 15.48 20.38
C GLY A 406 14.42 13.98 20.68
N PHE A 407 14.64 13.12 19.67
CA PHE A 407 14.65 11.66 19.81
C PHE A 407 16.00 11.08 19.34
N GLY A 408 16.38 9.94 19.92
CA GLY A 408 17.43 9.07 19.42
C GLY A 408 16.85 7.72 18.98
N TYR A 409 17.58 7.01 18.13
CA TYR A 409 17.21 5.68 17.65
C TYR A 409 18.18 4.65 18.22
N ASP A 410 17.73 3.86 19.20
CA ASP A 410 18.47 2.70 19.69
C ASP A 410 18.23 1.51 18.75
N VAL A 411 19.29 1.09 18.05
CA VAL A 411 19.24 -0.02 17.09
C VAL A 411 20.01 -1.20 17.67
N LYS A 412 19.27 -2.24 18.04
CA LYS A 412 19.81 -3.55 18.43
C LYS A 412 19.69 -4.50 17.26
N SER A 413 20.81 -5.07 16.83
CA SER A 413 20.80 -5.99 15.69
C SER A 413 21.75 -7.15 15.91
N ARG A 414 21.34 -8.31 15.38
CA ARG A 414 22.14 -9.53 15.28
C ARG A 414 22.26 -9.89 13.81
N LEU A 415 23.47 -9.72 13.28
CA LEU A 415 23.78 -9.76 11.85
C LEU A 415 25.01 -10.64 11.62
N PHE A 416 25.13 -11.29 10.47
CA PHE A 416 26.41 -11.89 10.11
C PHE A 416 27.39 -10.80 9.71
N ALA A 417 28.65 -10.97 10.11
CA ALA A 417 29.74 -10.09 9.73
C ALA A 417 30.07 -10.20 8.24
N LYS A 418 30.05 -11.44 7.75
CA LYS A 418 30.46 -11.83 6.41
C LYS A 418 29.50 -11.21 5.40
N ASP A 419 30.06 -10.54 4.39
CA ASP A 419 29.33 -9.93 3.29
C ASP A 419 28.29 -8.84 3.64
N LEU A 420 28.22 -8.36 4.89
CA LEU A 420 27.24 -7.33 5.32
C LEU A 420 27.30 -6.07 4.46
N LYS A 421 28.52 -5.56 4.16
CA LYS A 421 28.69 -4.37 3.33
C LYS A 421 28.18 -4.59 1.90
N LYS A 422 28.44 -5.77 1.34
CA LYS A 422 28.00 -6.16 0.01
C LYS A 422 26.48 -6.34 -0.03
N SER A 423 25.91 -7.01 0.97
CA SER A 423 24.46 -7.20 1.13
C SER A 423 23.72 -5.87 1.29
N LEU A 424 24.23 -4.94 2.11
CA LEU A 424 23.64 -3.61 2.26
C LEU A 424 23.76 -2.79 0.97
N HIS A 425 24.90 -2.83 0.29
CA HIS A 425 25.06 -2.16 -0.99
C HIS A 425 24.05 -2.70 -2.02
N HIS A 426 23.96 -4.03 -2.11
CA HIS A 426 23.01 -4.70 -2.98
C HIS A 426 21.56 -4.35 -2.65
N PHE A 427 21.19 -4.38 -1.36
CA PHE A 427 19.86 -4.00 -0.90
C PHE A 427 19.52 -2.54 -1.22
N TRP A 428 20.42 -1.58 -1.02
CA TRP A 428 20.10 -0.17 -1.22
C TRP A 428 20.17 0.28 -2.68
N TYR A 429 21.18 -0.18 -3.42
CA TYR A 429 21.52 0.34 -4.75
C TYR A 429 21.15 -0.58 -5.91
N ASP A 430 21.25 -1.90 -5.73
CA ASP A 430 21.02 -2.85 -6.83
C ASP A 430 19.58 -3.36 -6.87
N MET A 431 18.90 -3.40 -5.72
CA MET A 431 17.52 -3.90 -5.64
C MET A 431 16.47 -2.83 -5.95
N ASP A 432 15.51 -3.20 -6.79
CA ASP A 432 14.25 -2.45 -6.96
C ASP A 432 13.35 -2.56 -5.71
N PHE A 433 12.25 -1.80 -5.67
CA PHE A 433 11.34 -1.81 -4.51
C PHE A 433 10.61 -3.15 -4.31
N ALA A 434 10.33 -3.91 -5.37
CA ALA A 434 9.69 -5.21 -5.28
C ALA A 434 10.66 -6.25 -4.70
N GLN A 435 11.89 -6.27 -5.20
CA GLN A 435 13.01 -7.07 -4.70
C GLN A 435 13.32 -6.76 -3.23
N LYS A 436 13.31 -5.48 -2.84
CA LYS A 436 13.45 -5.08 -1.43
C LYS A 436 12.31 -5.65 -0.57
N GLY A 437 11.08 -5.60 -1.06
CA GLY A 437 9.92 -6.19 -0.39
C GLY A 437 10.10 -7.69 -0.17
N PHE A 438 10.43 -8.43 -1.23
CA PHE A 438 10.73 -9.87 -1.16
C PHE A 438 11.91 -10.17 -0.24
N TYR A 439 12.96 -9.37 -0.28
CA TYR A 439 14.13 -9.53 0.57
C TYR A 439 13.77 -9.43 2.05
N LEU A 440 12.91 -8.48 2.42
CA LEU A 440 12.42 -8.34 3.80
C LEU A 440 11.41 -9.44 4.19
N ASP A 441 10.75 -10.05 3.21
CA ASP A 441 9.74 -11.08 3.42
C ASP A 441 10.35 -12.48 3.60
N VAL A 442 11.23 -12.89 2.68
CA VAL A 442 11.83 -14.24 2.65
C VAL A 442 13.26 -14.26 3.19
N ASN A 443 13.94 -13.11 3.24
CA ASN A 443 15.32 -12.97 3.71
C ASN A 443 16.31 -13.95 3.05
N PRO A 444 16.42 -13.95 1.70
CA PRO A 444 17.22 -14.93 0.97
C PRO A 444 18.73 -14.84 1.23
N PHE A 445 19.24 -13.70 1.71
CA PHE A 445 20.65 -13.56 2.13
C PHE A 445 20.86 -13.73 3.65
N TRP A 446 19.81 -14.14 4.37
CA TRP A 446 19.88 -14.53 5.78
C TRP A 446 20.38 -13.41 6.72
N HIS A 447 20.10 -12.13 6.39
CA HIS A 447 20.42 -10.93 7.17
C HIS A 447 19.24 -9.95 7.19
N PRO A 448 18.79 -9.42 8.36
CA PRO A 448 19.19 -9.70 9.75
C PRO A 448 18.62 -11.00 10.34
N ARG A 449 19.16 -11.46 11.48
CA ARG A 449 18.53 -12.48 12.35
C ARG A 449 17.64 -11.88 13.43
N TYR A 450 18.07 -10.74 13.93
CA TYR A 450 17.33 -9.92 14.86
C TYR A 450 17.60 -8.46 14.54
N LEU A 451 16.56 -7.64 14.52
CA LEU A 451 16.63 -6.21 14.40
C LEU A 451 15.52 -5.61 15.26
N SER A 452 15.89 -4.79 16.21
CA SER A 452 14.98 -4.03 17.05
C SER A 452 15.36 -2.55 16.95
N LEU A 453 14.37 -1.73 16.64
CA LEU A 453 14.47 -0.28 16.64
C LEU A 453 13.61 0.25 17.78
N GLN A 454 14.26 0.92 18.72
CA GLN A 454 13.62 1.57 19.84
C GLN A 454 13.88 3.07 19.75
N LEU A 455 12.81 3.87 19.83
CA LEU A 455 12.94 5.31 20.02
C LEU A 455 13.26 5.58 21.47
N VAL A 456 14.34 6.32 21.71
CA VAL A 456 14.83 6.70 23.03
C VAL A 456 14.89 8.23 23.14
N PRO A 457 14.87 8.80 24.36
CA PRO A 457 15.07 10.24 24.54
C PRO A 457 16.42 10.68 23.95
N ALA A 458 16.48 11.89 23.38
CA ALA A 458 17.75 12.50 22.97
C ALA A 458 18.71 12.64 24.17
N GLU A 459 20.01 12.45 23.93
CA GLU A 459 21.05 12.57 24.97
C GLU A 459 21.24 14.03 25.43
N LYS A 460 20.88 15.00 24.59
CA LYS A 460 20.85 16.42 24.92
C LYS A 460 19.47 16.97 24.59
N ASP A 461 18.91 17.71 25.55
CA ASP A 461 17.64 18.37 25.37
C ASP A 461 17.86 19.70 24.63
N ALA A 462 17.71 19.70 23.30
CA ALA A 462 17.85 20.91 22.47
C ALA A 462 16.87 22.04 22.84
N THR A 463 15.89 21.77 23.71
CA THR A 463 14.95 22.77 24.25
C THR A 463 15.37 23.42 25.57
N ASN A 464 16.51 23.04 26.16
CA ASN A 464 17.04 23.57 27.43
C ASN A 464 18.32 24.43 27.29
N THR A 465 18.53 25.07 26.14
CA THR A 465 19.55 26.13 25.96
C THR A 465 18.93 27.48 25.68
#